data_AF-A0A6M1ZPF1-F1
#
_entry.id   AF-A0A6M1ZPF1-F1
#
_cell.length_a   1.000
_cell.length_b   1.000
_cell.length_c   1.000
_cell.angle_alpha   90.00
_cell.angle_beta   90.00
_cell.angle_gamma   90.00
#
_symmetry.space_group_name_H-M   'P 1'
#
loop_
_entity.id
_entity.type
_entity.pdbx_description
1 polymer ?
#
loop_
_entity_poly.entity_id
_entity_poly.type
_entity_poly.pdbx_seq_one_letter_code
_entity_poly.pdbx_strand_id
1 'polypeptide(L)' 'VIYKASAYGIAVEKINPAYTSQTCHQCLKLGSRLGERFFCTTCGEKHADVNASRVSALGGASVSMPELAALAS' A
#
# COMPACT_ATOMS: atom_id res chain seq x y z
N VAL A 1 5.81 -2.71 -18.99
CA VAL A 1 5.11 -1.44 -18.62
C VAL A 1 5.89 -0.23 -19.11
N ILE A 2 7.13 0.00 -18.65
CA ILE A 2 7.90 1.23 -18.94
C ILE A 2 8.00 1.57 -20.45
N TYR A 3 8.44 0.64 -21.30
CA TYR A 3 8.62 0.95 -22.72
C TYR A 3 7.30 1.31 -23.43
N LYS A 4 6.21 0.61 -23.09
CA LYS A 4 4.86 0.91 -23.64
C LYS A 4 4.37 2.25 -23.11
N ALA A 5 4.52 2.52 -21.82
CA ALA A 5 4.13 3.79 -21.21
C ALA A 5 4.86 4.98 -21.85
N SER A 6 6.18 4.85 -22.03
CA SER A 6 7.01 5.85 -22.72
C SER A 6 6.55 6.11 -24.16
N ALA A 7 6.21 5.06 -24.91
CA ALA A 7 5.70 5.19 -26.28
C ALA A 7 4.39 5.99 -26.38
N TYR A 8 3.61 6.08 -25.29
CA TYR A 8 2.39 6.87 -25.19
C TYR A 8 2.54 8.16 -24.35
N GLY A 9 3.77 8.54 -23.96
CA GLY A 9 4.01 9.74 -23.13
C GLY A 9 3.50 9.63 -21.68
N ILE A 10 3.28 8.41 -21.18
CA ILE A 10 2.83 8.16 -19.81
C ILE A 10 4.04 8.07 -18.89
N ALA A 11 4.11 8.96 -17.89
CA ALA A 11 5.15 8.93 -16.86
C ALA A 11 5.04 7.66 -15.99
N VAL A 12 6.18 7.08 -15.63
CA VAL A 12 6.25 5.91 -14.74
C VAL A 12 7.19 6.21 -13.59
N GLU A 13 6.67 6.14 -12.37
CA GLU A 13 7.42 6.27 -11.14
C GLU A 13 7.60 4.90 -10.47
N LYS A 14 8.78 4.67 -9.89
CA LYS A 14 9.03 3.51 -9.03
C LYS A 14 8.85 3.93 -7.58
N ILE A 15 7.89 3.31 -6.91
CA ILE A 15 7.66 3.49 -5.48
C ILE A 15 8.28 2.36 -4.68
N ASN A 16 8.54 2.60 -3.39
CA ASN A 16 8.96 1.55 -2.47
C ASN A 16 7.77 0.59 -2.21
N PRO A 17 7.90 -0.72 -2.45
CA PRO A 17 6.81 -1.67 -2.25
C PRO A 17 6.51 -1.96 -0.77
N ALA A 18 7.40 -1.57 0.15
CA ALA A 18 7.27 -1.89 1.57
C ALA A 18 5.92 -1.40 2.14
N TYR A 19 5.30 -2.24 2.97
CA TYR A 19 4.06 -1.97 3.72
C TYR A 19 2.82 -1.57 2.91
N THR A 20 2.88 -1.57 1.58
CA THR A 20 1.72 -1.28 0.71
C THR A 20 0.57 -2.29 0.91
N SER A 21 0.88 -3.54 1.23
CA SER A 21 -0.09 -4.60 1.54
C SER A 21 -0.62 -4.57 2.98
N GLN A 22 -0.03 -3.76 3.85
CA GLN A 22 -0.34 -3.69 5.28
C GLN A 22 -0.84 -2.31 5.71
N THR A 23 -0.86 -1.32 4.81
CA THR A 23 -1.31 0.03 5.13
C THR A 23 -2.72 0.28 4.59
N CYS A 24 -3.59 0.90 5.38
CA CYS A 24 -4.90 1.32 4.92
C CYS A 24 -4.76 2.58 4.03
N HIS A 25 -5.20 2.52 2.78
CA HIS A 25 -5.11 3.69 1.88
C HIS A 25 -5.95 4.91 2.32
N GLN A 26 -6.88 4.72 3.26
CA GLN A 26 -7.80 5.77 3.70
C GLN A 26 -7.30 6.52 4.94
N CYS A 27 -6.70 5.82 5.89
CA CYS A 27 -6.24 6.41 7.16
C CYS A 27 -4.73 6.26 7.41
N LEU A 28 -4.00 5.59 6.50
CA LEU A 28 -2.56 5.36 6.53
C LEU A 28 -2.02 4.58 7.75
N LYS A 29 -2.92 3.99 8.55
CA LYS A 29 -2.55 3.09 9.65
C LYS A 29 -2.33 1.67 9.16
N LEU A 30 -1.61 0.88 9.94
CA LEU A 30 -1.48 -0.55 9.70
C LEU A 30 -2.82 -1.29 9.83
N GLY A 31 -2.95 -2.32 9.02
CA GLY A 31 -4.03 -3.29 9.02
C GLY A 31 -3.48 -4.67 8.65
N SER A 32 -4.36 -5.67 8.64
CA SER A 32 -4.00 -7.04 8.34
C SER A 32 -4.56 -7.49 7.00
N ARG A 33 -3.78 -8.28 6.26
CA ARG A 33 -4.23 -8.92 5.03
C ARG A 33 -4.44 -10.40 5.26
N LEU A 34 -5.56 -10.93 4.77
CA LEU A 34 -5.85 -12.36 4.70
C LEU A 34 -6.42 -12.70 3.32
N GLY A 35 -5.56 -13.20 2.43
CA GLY A 35 -5.91 -13.47 1.04
C GLY A 35 -6.33 -12.20 0.29
N GLU A 36 -7.57 -12.21 -0.21
CA GLU A 36 -8.18 -11.09 -0.94
C GLU A 36 -8.75 -10.00 -0.02
N ARG A 37 -8.76 -10.23 1.30
CA ARG A 37 -9.31 -9.29 2.29
C ARG A 37 -8.22 -8.52 3.00
N PHE A 38 -8.46 -7.23 3.22
CA PHE A 38 -7.67 -6.35 4.07
C PHE A 38 -8.56 -5.76 5.16
N PHE A 39 -8.14 -5.87 6.40
CA PHE A 39 -8.87 -5.39 7.58
C PHE A 39 -8.15 -4.21 8.21
N CYS A 40 -8.84 -3.08 8.31
CA CYS A 40 -8.41 -1.94 9.10
C CYS A 40 -9.33 -1.77 10.31
N THR A 41 -8.76 -1.65 11.50
CA THR A 41 -9.52 -1.43 12.74
C THR A 41 -10.29 -0.11 12.73
N THR A 42 -9.83 0.89 11.96
CA THR A 42 -10.48 2.22 11.86
C THR A 42 -11.47 2.29 10.69
N CYS A 43 -11.16 1.67 9.55
CA CYS A 43 -11.90 1.89 8.30
C CYS A 43 -12.63 0.64 7.77
N GLY A 44 -12.62 -0.46 8.51
CA GLY A 44 -13.28 -1.71 8.15
C GLY A 44 -12.54 -2.55 7.10
N GLU A 45 -13.25 -3.56 6.59
CA GLU A 45 -12.78 -4.51 5.58
C GLU A 45 -12.80 -3.90 4.16
N LYS A 46 -11.82 -4.29 3.34
CA LYS A 46 -11.64 -3.85 1.95
C LYS A 46 -11.03 -5.00 1.13
N HIS A 47 -11.15 -4.94 -0.20
CA HIS A 47 -10.36 -5.83 -1.07
C HIS A 47 -8.87 -5.46 -1.00
N ALA A 48 -8.01 -6.44 -0.76
CA ALA A 48 -6.59 -6.24 -0.47
C ALA A 48 -5.84 -5.59 -1.64
N ASP A 49 -6.04 -6.06 -2.87
CA ASP A 49 -5.31 -5.53 -4.03
C ASP A 49 -5.77 -4.13 -4.43
N VAL A 50 -7.05 -3.81 -4.23
CA VAL A 50 -7.57 -2.44 -4.42
C VAL A 50 -6.96 -1.51 -3.37
N ASN A 51 -6.90 -1.96 -2.11
CA ASN A 51 -6.25 -1.19 -1.05
C ASN A 51 -4.77 -0.93 -1.37
N ALA A 52 -4.01 -1.98 -1.70
CA ALA A 52 -2.59 -1.86 -2.04
C ALA A 52 -2.35 -0.94 -3.24
N SER A 53 -3.18 -1.06 -4.29
CA SER A 53 -3.09 -0.19 -5.48
C SER A 53 -3.31 1.29 -5.13
N ARG A 54 -4.23 1.58 -4.20
CA ARG A 54 -4.47 2.95 -3.73
C ARG A 54 -3.35 3.47 -2.83
N VAL A 55 -2.77 2.62 -1.97
CA VAL A 55 -1.56 3.00 -1.20
C VAL A 55 -0.41 3.33 -2.16
N SER A 56 -0.23 2.53 -3.20
CA SER A 56 0.78 2.78 -4.24
C SER A 56 0.57 4.11 -4.96
N ALA A 57 -0.68 4.46 -5.28
CA ALA A 57 -1.02 5.75 -5.91
C ALA A 57 -0.74 6.96 -4.99
N LEU A 58 -0.66 6.75 -3.67
CA LEU A 58 -0.27 7.76 -2.70
C LEU A 58 1.26 7.87 -2.51
N GLY A 59 2.06 7.21 -3.38
CA GLY A 59 3.52 7.20 -3.31
C GLY A 59 4.11 6.02 -2.52
N GLY A 60 3.26 5.07 -2.10
CA GLY A 60 3.64 4.02 -1.15
C GLY A 60 3.51 4.50 0.30
N ALA A 61 3.42 3.55 1.24
CA ALA A 61 3.31 3.87 2.66
C ALA A 61 4.66 3.65 3.36
N SER A 62 5.25 4.74 3.85
CA SER A 62 6.25 4.66 4.92
C SER A 62 5.52 4.63 6.25
N VAL A 63 5.38 3.46 6.87
CA VAL A 63 4.97 3.42 8.28
C VAL A 63 6.02 4.16 9.08
N SER A 64 5.59 5.08 9.95
CA SER A 64 6.51 5.72 10.88
C SER A 64 7.19 4.65 11.74
N MET A 65 8.52 4.74 11.85
CA MET A 65 9.43 3.82 12.58
C MET A 65 8.93 3.24 13.93
N PRO A 66 8.11 3.92 14.78
CA PRO A 66 7.62 3.29 16.02
C PRO A 66 6.75 2.04 15.83
N GLU A 67 5.97 1.90 14.76
CA GLU A 67 5.13 0.70 14.54
C GLU A 67 5.92 -0.49 13.99
N LEU A 68 7.05 -0.25 13.31
CA LEU A 68 7.88 -1.32 12.75
C LEU A 68 8.62 -2.12 13.84
N ALA A 69 8.97 -1.47 14.95
CA ALA A 69 9.63 -2.13 16.08
C ALA A 69 8.70 -3.13 16.79
N ALA A 70 7.38 -2.87 16.81
CA ALA A 70 6.40 -3.72 17.51
C ALA A 70 6.11 -5.05 16.79
N LEU A 71 6.43 -5.17 15.50
CA LEU A 71 6.24 -6.39 14.69
C LEU A 71 7.50 -7.27 14.60
N ALA A 72 8.64 -6.80 15.14
CA ALA A 72 9.92 -7.51 15.12
C ALA A 72 10.25 -8.20 16.46
N SER A 73 9.28 -8.28 17.38
CA SER A 73 9.40 -8.93 18.70
C SER A 73 8.60 -10.23 18.78
#